data_AF-A0AAI8XMM4-F1
#
_entry.id   AF-A0AAI8XMM4-F1
#
_cell.length_a   1.000
_cell.length_b   1.000
_cell.length_c   1.000
_cell.angle_alpha   90.00
_cell.angle_beta   90.00
_cell.angle_gamma   90.00
#
_symmetry.space_group_name_H-M   'P 1'
#
loop_
_entity.id
_entity.type
_entity.pdbx_description
1 polymer ?
#
loop_
_entity_poly.entity_id
_entity_poly.type
_entity_poly.pdbx_seq_one_letter_code
_entity_poly.pdbx_strand_id
1 'polypeptide(L)'
;MTCPYCGSDVDGSGNCKRCGHVDGPAKLSGWRPDPTARHEGRYYTAGRPTNRVRDGKAKSLDPIGGQMLPDYVELPAARTGIRATWLGTGMATAVIVMVAAVVWVLLVESRRPAPPPETGYLSALKEAGLNRQFNSDANAVAHGRQVCRQLEDGGPQQGLPADKFAVDAFCPHFSDGFRVLETATVSGTFVLIDSLGLGAIASDGTACEGSSGYADVNGGTPVTVKNGKGEILANTTLGQGKGDTGKCTFSFRFPITEGQDRYIVSVGRRGEFIYDFEQLRAHGLQAQLGH
;
A
#
# COMPACT_ATOMS: atom_id res chain seq x y z
N MET A 1 34.60 -32.95 39.41
CA MET A 1 33.31 -32.31 39.01
C MET A 1 32.24 -32.90 39.90
N THR A 2 31.24 -32.11 40.30
CA THR A 2 30.09 -32.63 41.06
C THR A 2 29.00 -33.11 40.11
N CYS A 3 28.36 -34.21 40.49
CA CYS A 3 27.32 -34.85 39.71
C CYS A 3 26.12 -33.89 39.65
N PRO A 4 25.68 -33.46 38.46
CA PRO A 4 24.55 -32.52 38.35
C PRO A 4 23.21 -33.15 38.79
N TYR A 5 23.19 -34.46 39.08
CA TYR A 5 22.02 -35.21 39.48
C TYR A 5 21.82 -35.30 41.00
N CYS A 6 22.91 -35.44 41.76
CA CYS A 6 22.87 -35.71 43.19
C CYS A 6 23.93 -34.94 44.01
N GLY A 7 24.71 -34.06 43.37
CA GLY A 7 25.76 -33.26 44.00
C GLY A 7 26.99 -34.02 44.48
N SER A 8 27.04 -35.35 44.34
CA SER A 8 28.18 -36.18 44.75
C SER A 8 29.35 -36.08 43.77
N ASP A 9 30.57 -36.42 44.20
CA ASP A 9 31.73 -36.39 43.31
C ASP A 9 31.62 -37.38 42.14
N VAL A 10 32.08 -36.93 40.97
CA VAL A 10 32.20 -37.71 39.73
C VAL A 10 33.66 -38.08 39.52
N ASP A 11 33.92 -39.34 39.16
CA ASP A 11 35.28 -39.80 38.85
C ASP A 11 35.81 -39.24 37.51
N GLY A 12 37.10 -39.47 37.24
CA GLY A 12 37.77 -38.97 36.03
C GLY A 12 37.21 -39.52 34.71
N SER A 13 36.38 -40.57 34.77
CA SER A 13 35.66 -41.19 33.65
C SER A 13 34.22 -40.68 33.51
N GLY A 14 33.83 -39.64 34.26
CA GLY A 14 32.49 -39.06 34.17
C GLY A 14 31.42 -39.93 34.83
N ASN A 15 31.79 -40.89 35.69
CA ASN A 15 30.87 -41.81 36.33
C ASN A 15 30.61 -41.39 37.79
N CYS A 16 29.33 -41.30 38.17
CA CYS A 16 28.92 -41.05 39.54
C CYS A 16 28.55 -42.37 40.21
N LYS A 17 29.12 -42.68 41.38
CA LYS A 17 28.80 -43.91 42.14
C LYS A 17 27.31 -44.11 42.43
N ARG A 18 26.54 -43.02 42.52
CA ARG A 18 25.09 -43.06 42.80
C ARG A 18 24.22 -42.97 41.56
N CYS A 19 24.69 -42.34 40.48
CA CYS A 19 23.85 -41.98 39.34
C CYS A 19 24.30 -42.56 38.00
N GLY A 20 25.44 -43.25 37.97
CA GLY A 20 26.02 -43.77 36.73
C GLY A 20 26.68 -42.68 35.88
N HIS A 21 26.83 -42.96 34.58
CA HIS A 21 27.62 -42.16 33.66
C HIS A 21 26.89 -40.85 33.30
N VAL A 22 27.62 -39.74 33.29
CA VAL A 22 27.07 -38.39 33.06
C VAL A 22 27.35 -37.97 31.61
N ASP A 23 26.49 -38.39 30.68
CA ASP A 23 26.56 -38.00 29.26
C ASP A 23 25.87 -36.66 28.98
N GLY A 24 26.63 -35.56 29.02
CA GLY A 24 26.18 -34.24 28.55
C GLY A 24 25.14 -33.53 29.44
N PRO A 25 24.60 -32.38 28.98
CA PRO A 25 23.69 -31.56 29.78
C PRO A 25 22.36 -32.30 30.00
N ALA A 26 22.18 -32.72 31.25
CA ALA A 26 21.01 -33.34 31.82
C ALA A 26 19.67 -32.68 31.39
N LYS A 27 18.90 -33.30 30.47
CA LYS A 27 17.56 -32.82 30.05
C LYS A 27 16.67 -32.46 31.25
N LEU A 28 16.32 -31.19 31.44
CA LEU A 28 15.69 -30.67 32.66
C LEU A 28 14.47 -31.49 33.15
N SER A 29 13.71 -32.12 32.27
CA SER A 29 12.62 -33.03 32.65
C SER A 29 12.80 -34.43 32.06
N GLY A 30 12.50 -35.47 32.85
CA GLY A 30 12.58 -36.86 32.41
C GLY A 30 12.86 -37.87 33.53
N TRP A 31 12.79 -39.17 33.18
CA TRP A 31 13.15 -40.27 34.08
C TRP A 31 14.66 -40.42 34.19
N ARG A 32 15.17 -40.55 35.43
CA ARG A 32 16.59 -40.74 35.74
C ARG A 32 16.74 -41.81 36.82
N PRO A 33 17.91 -42.42 37.03
CA PRO A 33 18.16 -43.29 38.17
C PRO A 33 17.77 -42.61 39.48
N ASP A 34 17.07 -43.29 40.38
CA ASP A 34 16.64 -42.71 41.64
C ASP A 34 17.86 -42.48 42.55
N PRO A 35 18.21 -41.24 42.93
CA PRO A 35 19.38 -40.98 43.77
C PRO A 35 19.25 -41.56 45.18
N THR A 36 18.03 -41.90 45.61
CA THR A 36 17.78 -42.58 46.89
C THR A 36 18.04 -44.08 46.84
N ALA A 37 18.22 -44.65 45.65
CA ALA A 37 18.35 -46.09 45.40
C ALA A 37 17.18 -46.95 45.92
N ARG A 38 16.02 -46.34 46.19
CA ARG A 38 14.80 -47.03 46.64
C ARG A 38 14.01 -47.62 45.47
N HIS A 39 14.18 -47.03 44.29
CA HIS A 39 13.51 -47.41 43.04
C HIS A 39 14.50 -47.36 41.87
N GLU A 40 14.16 -48.01 40.75
CA GLU A 40 15.03 -48.00 39.56
C GLU A 40 15.12 -46.60 38.91
N GLY A 41 14.08 -45.78 39.03
CA GLY A 41 14.14 -44.41 38.52
C GLY A 41 13.17 -43.42 39.16
N ARG A 42 13.56 -42.15 39.17
CA ARG A 42 12.78 -41.00 39.64
C ARG A 42 12.57 -40.00 38.52
N TYR A 43 11.38 -39.40 38.47
CA TYR A 43 11.06 -38.40 37.47
C TYR A 43 11.50 -37.01 37.93
N TYR A 44 12.12 -36.26 37.03
CA TYR A 44 12.53 -34.88 37.24
C TYR A 44 11.65 -33.94 36.41
N THR A 45 11.36 -32.76 36.97
CA THR A 45 10.68 -31.66 36.28
C THR A 45 11.50 -30.40 36.46
N ALA A 46 11.89 -29.75 35.36
CA ALA A 46 12.67 -28.50 35.39
C ALA A 46 13.95 -28.57 36.26
N GLY A 47 14.59 -29.74 36.30
CA GLY A 47 15.80 -30.02 37.07
C GLY A 47 15.56 -30.52 38.49
N ARG A 48 14.31 -30.52 38.97
CA ARG A 48 13.96 -30.88 40.36
C ARG A 48 13.39 -32.30 40.47
N PRO A 49 13.80 -33.10 41.48
CA PRO A 49 13.28 -34.44 41.69
C PRO A 49 11.83 -34.40 42.17
N THR A 50 11.03 -35.38 41.75
CA THR A 50 9.62 -35.48 42.15
C THR A 50 9.35 -36.74 42.96
N ASN A 51 8.16 -36.85 43.56
CA ASN A 51 7.71 -38.08 44.21
C ASN A 51 7.40 -39.22 43.24
N ARG A 52 7.41 -38.99 41.91
CA ARG A 52 7.13 -40.04 40.92
C ARG A 52 8.36 -40.92 40.72
N VAL A 53 8.18 -42.21 40.99
CA VAL A 53 9.21 -43.24 40.86
C VAL A 53 8.75 -44.34 39.92
N ARG A 54 9.68 -45.16 39.44
CA ARG A 54 9.41 -46.33 38.61
C ARG A 54 10.33 -47.48 38.96
N ASP A 55 9.78 -48.68 38.85
CA ASP A 55 10.51 -49.96 38.85
C ASP A 55 10.11 -50.69 37.55
N GLY A 56 11.06 -50.79 36.62
CA GLY A 56 10.83 -51.20 35.25
C GLY A 56 9.81 -50.29 34.54
N LYS A 57 8.66 -50.87 34.20
CA LYS A 57 7.53 -50.16 33.56
C LYS A 57 6.48 -49.66 34.56
N ALA A 58 6.50 -50.15 35.81
CA ALA A 58 5.54 -49.77 36.83
C ALA A 58 5.90 -48.37 37.38
N LYS A 59 4.92 -47.49 37.50
CA LYS A 59 5.09 -46.13 38.05
C LYS A 59 4.32 -46.02 39.35
N SER A 60 4.94 -45.47 40.38
CA SER A 60 4.34 -45.26 41.70
C SER A 60 4.79 -43.91 42.28
N LEU A 61 4.40 -43.64 43.53
CA LEU A 61 4.81 -42.46 44.27
C LEU A 61 5.61 -42.89 45.50
N ASP A 62 6.75 -42.24 45.74
CA ASP A 62 7.59 -42.41 46.93
C ASP A 62 7.83 -41.04 47.56
N PRO A 63 6.87 -40.56 48.39
CA PRO A 63 7.00 -39.29 49.12
C PRO A 63 8.17 -39.33 50.10
N ILE A 64 8.45 -40.49 50.70
CA ILE A 64 9.53 -40.67 51.67
C ILE A 64 10.90 -40.46 51.00
N GLY A 65 11.17 -41.12 49.88
CA GLY A 65 12.42 -40.86 49.14
C GLY A 65 12.45 -39.48 48.50
N GLY A 66 11.30 -38.89 48.14
CA GLY A 66 11.23 -37.50 47.68
C GLY A 66 11.77 -36.51 48.73
N GLN A 67 11.35 -36.66 49.98
CA GLN A 67 11.80 -35.81 51.10
C GLN A 67 13.29 -35.94 51.44
N MET A 68 13.94 -37.03 51.03
CA MET A 68 15.39 -37.24 51.22
C MET A 68 16.25 -36.46 50.21
N LEU A 69 15.64 -35.82 49.21
CA LEU A 69 16.34 -35.14 48.12
C LEU A 69 16.24 -33.61 48.25
N PRO A 70 17.32 -32.87 47.95
CA PRO A 70 17.28 -31.42 47.90
C PRO A 70 16.35 -30.94 46.79
N ASP A 71 15.66 -29.81 47.04
CA ASP A 71 14.77 -29.13 46.09
C ASP A 71 13.64 -30.01 45.51
N TYR A 72 13.16 -31.01 46.27
CA TYR A 72 12.09 -31.89 45.81
C TYR A 72 10.79 -31.14 45.56
N VAL A 73 10.06 -31.58 44.53
CA VAL A 73 8.73 -31.05 44.17
C VAL A 73 7.70 -32.16 44.36
N GLU A 74 6.78 -31.96 45.29
CA GLU A 74 5.65 -32.86 45.45
C GLU A 74 4.66 -32.67 44.28
N LEU A 75 4.51 -33.72 43.47
CA LEU A 75 3.49 -33.74 42.44
C LEU A 75 2.22 -34.40 43.01
N PRO A 76 1.04 -33.78 42.84
CA PRO A 76 -0.20 -34.38 43.31
C PRO A 76 -0.39 -35.74 42.64
N ALA A 77 -0.81 -36.72 43.44
CA ALA A 77 -1.14 -38.04 42.92
C ALA A 77 -2.19 -37.87 41.80
N ALA A 78 -1.85 -38.30 40.59
CA ALA A 78 -2.84 -38.45 39.54
C ALA A 78 -3.78 -39.58 39.99
N ARG A 79 -4.82 -39.22 40.74
CA ARG A 79 -5.91 -40.13 41.09
C ARG A 79 -6.60 -40.52 39.79
N THR A 80 -6.19 -41.64 39.22
CA THR A 80 -6.97 -42.38 38.24
C THR A 80 -8.20 -42.92 38.98
N GLY A 81 -9.22 -42.09 39.07
CA GLY A 81 -10.50 -42.40 39.69
C GLY A 81 -11.60 -42.04 38.71
N ILE A 82 -12.04 -43.03 37.93
CA ILE A 82 -13.26 -42.97 37.15
C ILE A 82 -14.42 -42.87 38.15
N ARG A 83 -15.04 -41.70 38.31
CA ARG A 83 -16.48 -41.49 38.58
C ARG A 83 -16.79 -39.99 38.71
N ALA A 84 -17.88 -39.61 38.01
CA ALA A 84 -18.76 -38.43 38.09
C ALA A 84 -18.43 -37.36 39.16
N THR A 85 -18.63 -36.06 38.94
CA THR A 85 -19.92 -35.45 38.57
C THR A 85 -19.67 -33.96 38.29
N TRP A 86 -20.33 -33.43 37.25
CA TRP A 86 -20.85 -32.06 37.09
C TRP A 86 -20.37 -30.97 38.06
N LEU A 87 -19.67 -29.97 37.50
CA LEU A 87 -19.81 -28.50 37.72
C LEU A 87 -18.53 -27.82 37.20
N GLY A 88 -18.54 -27.41 35.93
CA GLY A 88 -17.40 -26.76 35.28
C GLY A 88 -17.53 -26.56 33.76
N THR A 89 -18.65 -26.93 33.16
CA THR A 89 -18.99 -26.76 31.74
C THR A 89 -19.51 -25.35 31.40
N GLY A 90 -19.03 -24.32 32.09
CA GLY A 90 -19.37 -22.92 31.78
C GLY A 90 -18.27 -22.22 30.97
N MET A 91 -17.02 -22.27 31.45
CA MET A 91 -15.93 -21.47 30.86
C MET A 91 -15.19 -22.18 29.73
N ALA A 92 -14.98 -23.50 29.79
CA ALA A 92 -14.23 -24.22 28.75
C ALA A 92 -15.03 -24.35 27.43
N THR A 93 -16.35 -24.52 27.51
CA THR A 93 -17.25 -24.50 26.35
C THR A 93 -17.31 -23.11 25.72
N ALA A 94 -17.39 -22.04 26.52
CA ALA A 94 -17.39 -20.68 26.01
C ALA A 94 -16.12 -20.35 25.22
N VAL A 95 -14.93 -20.75 25.70
CA VAL A 95 -13.66 -20.50 24.98
C VAL A 95 -13.58 -21.30 23.69
N ILE A 96 -13.96 -22.58 23.69
CA ILE A 96 -13.94 -23.41 22.47
C ILE A 96 -14.95 -22.90 21.45
N VAL A 97 -16.15 -22.49 21.88
CA VAL A 97 -17.17 -21.90 21.00
C VAL A 97 -16.68 -20.55 20.46
N MET A 98 -16.02 -19.72 21.25
CA MET A 98 -15.46 -18.44 20.80
C MET A 98 -14.31 -18.65 19.80
N VAL A 99 -13.40 -19.59 20.05
CA VAL A 99 -12.31 -19.91 19.10
C VAL A 99 -12.88 -20.53 17.82
N ALA A 100 -13.82 -21.46 17.94
CA ALA A 100 -14.50 -22.04 16.78
C ALA A 100 -15.28 -20.96 16.01
N ALA A 101 -15.92 -20.00 16.69
CA ALA A 101 -16.60 -18.87 16.06
C ALA A 101 -15.61 -17.92 15.38
N VAL A 102 -14.46 -17.61 15.98
CA VAL A 102 -13.42 -16.78 15.37
C VAL A 102 -12.81 -17.48 14.16
N VAL A 103 -12.46 -18.76 14.28
CA VAL A 103 -11.95 -19.57 13.16
C VAL A 103 -13.01 -19.69 12.07
N TRP A 104 -14.28 -19.88 12.42
CA TRP A 104 -15.40 -19.88 11.49
C TRP A 104 -15.57 -18.53 10.80
N VAL A 105 -15.50 -17.42 11.53
CA VAL A 105 -15.56 -16.06 10.96
C VAL A 105 -14.39 -15.84 10.01
N LEU A 106 -13.16 -16.19 10.38
CA LEU A 106 -11.98 -16.05 9.51
C LEU A 106 -12.08 -16.95 8.27
N LEU A 107 -12.57 -18.19 8.41
CA LEU A 107 -12.81 -19.10 7.29
C LEU A 107 -13.98 -18.65 6.40
N VAL A 108 -14.99 -17.98 6.96
CA VAL A 108 -16.09 -17.39 6.19
C VAL A 108 -15.62 -16.15 5.46
N GLU A 109 -14.84 -15.27 6.10
CA GLU A 109 -14.28 -14.05 5.50
C GLU A 109 -13.35 -14.37 4.33
N SER A 110 -12.48 -15.37 4.48
CA SER A 110 -11.60 -15.86 3.41
C SER A 110 -12.34 -16.58 2.28
N ARG A 111 -13.57 -17.06 2.52
CA ARG A 111 -14.45 -17.65 1.49
C ARG A 111 -15.39 -16.63 0.86
N ARG A 112 -15.47 -15.40 1.37
CA ARG A 112 -16.26 -14.35 0.70
C ARG A 112 -15.60 -14.12 -0.67
N PRO A 113 -16.37 -14.24 -1.77
CA PRO A 113 -15.86 -13.82 -3.07
C PRO A 113 -15.34 -12.39 -2.92
N ALA A 114 -14.16 -12.12 -3.47
CA ALA A 114 -13.66 -10.75 -3.51
C ALA A 114 -14.77 -9.86 -4.09
N PRO A 115 -15.02 -8.68 -3.49
CA PRO A 115 -16.01 -7.78 -4.05
C PRO A 115 -15.67 -7.52 -5.52
N PRO A 116 -16.66 -7.35 -6.40
CA PRO A 116 -16.40 -7.16 -7.82
C PRO A 116 -15.40 -6.01 -8.00
N PRO A 117 -14.39 -6.14 -8.88
CA PRO A 117 -13.29 -5.18 -8.99
C PRO A 117 -13.79 -3.74 -9.24
N GLU A 118 -14.96 -3.62 -9.88
CA GLU A 118 -15.68 -2.37 -10.12
C GLU A 118 -15.97 -1.58 -8.84
N THR A 119 -16.34 -2.26 -7.75
CA THR A 119 -16.66 -1.60 -6.47
C THR A 119 -15.42 -0.97 -5.83
N GLY A 120 -14.29 -1.69 -5.83
CA GLY A 120 -13.01 -1.15 -5.37
C GLY A 120 -12.52 0.00 -6.23
N TYR A 121 -12.62 -0.14 -7.56
CA TYR A 121 -12.28 0.89 -8.54
C TYR A 121 -13.09 2.19 -8.35
N LEU A 122 -14.42 2.10 -8.28
CA LEU A 122 -15.28 3.29 -8.10
C LEU A 122 -15.02 3.97 -6.75
N SER A 123 -14.74 3.19 -5.71
CA SER A 123 -14.39 3.72 -4.38
C SER A 123 -13.07 4.50 -4.44
N ALA A 124 -12.04 3.91 -5.07
CA ALA A 124 -10.74 4.56 -5.24
C ALA A 124 -10.83 5.86 -6.09
N LEU A 125 -11.61 5.85 -7.17
CA LEU A 125 -11.87 7.07 -7.96
C LEU A 125 -12.56 8.16 -7.14
N LYS A 126 -13.49 7.78 -6.25
CA LYS A 126 -14.20 8.74 -5.40
C LYS A 126 -13.29 9.33 -4.34
N GLU A 127 -12.45 8.51 -3.69
CA GLU A 127 -11.45 8.94 -2.71
C GLU A 127 -10.39 9.86 -3.33
N ALA A 128 -9.95 9.57 -4.55
CA ALA A 128 -9.05 10.42 -5.33
C ALA A 128 -9.72 11.67 -5.92
N GLY A 129 -11.05 11.82 -5.77
CA GLY A 129 -11.81 12.95 -6.33
C GLY A 129 -11.93 12.93 -7.86
N LEU A 130 -11.59 11.82 -8.53
CA LEU A 130 -11.57 11.64 -9.98
C LEU A 130 -12.92 11.23 -10.56
N ASN A 131 -13.89 10.83 -9.73
CA ASN A 131 -15.25 10.47 -10.17
C ASN A 131 -15.86 11.53 -11.12
N ARG A 132 -15.64 12.82 -10.86
CA ARG A 132 -16.21 13.91 -11.68
C ARG A 132 -15.71 13.95 -13.14
N GLN A 133 -14.69 13.17 -13.49
CA GLN A 133 -14.24 13.02 -14.87
C GLN A 133 -15.19 12.16 -15.72
N PHE A 134 -16.07 11.39 -15.06
CA PHE A 134 -17.01 10.50 -15.72
C PHE A 134 -18.45 10.98 -15.51
N ASN A 135 -19.29 10.84 -16.54
CA ASN A 135 -20.70 11.24 -16.45
C ASN A 135 -21.54 10.28 -15.57
N SER A 136 -21.04 9.07 -15.31
CA SER A 136 -21.69 8.06 -14.49
C SER A 136 -20.69 6.96 -14.07
N ASP A 137 -21.03 6.23 -13.00
CA ASP A 137 -20.26 5.07 -12.55
C ASP A 137 -20.13 4.00 -13.65
N ALA A 138 -21.20 3.78 -14.43
CA ALA A 138 -21.19 2.85 -15.56
C ALA A 138 -20.19 3.27 -16.64
N ASN A 139 -20.09 4.57 -16.94
CA ASN A 139 -19.10 5.08 -17.89
C ASN A 139 -17.67 4.96 -17.33
N ALA A 140 -17.47 5.19 -16.03
CA ALA A 140 -16.17 5.00 -15.39
C ALA A 140 -15.71 3.55 -15.49
N VAL A 141 -16.59 2.58 -15.21
CA VAL A 141 -16.29 1.15 -15.32
C VAL A 141 -16.02 0.74 -16.78
N ALA A 142 -16.84 1.22 -17.72
CA ALA A 142 -16.66 0.95 -19.14
C ALA A 142 -15.30 1.47 -19.65
N HIS A 143 -14.94 2.69 -19.24
CA HIS A 143 -13.62 3.28 -19.49
C HIS A 143 -12.50 2.42 -18.90
N GLY A 144 -12.60 2.05 -17.62
CA GLY A 144 -11.57 1.24 -16.99
C GLY A 144 -11.35 -0.13 -17.65
N ARG A 145 -12.44 -0.78 -18.08
CA ARG A 145 -12.37 -2.03 -18.89
C ARG A 145 -11.80 -1.79 -20.28
N GLN A 146 -12.02 -0.62 -20.88
CA GLN A 146 -11.43 -0.26 -22.17
C GLN A 146 -9.92 -0.04 -22.07
N VAL A 147 -9.43 0.61 -21.00
CA VAL A 147 -7.99 0.79 -20.73
C VAL A 147 -7.28 -0.56 -20.72
N CYS A 148 -7.79 -1.54 -19.98
CA CYS A 148 -7.17 -2.86 -19.93
C CYS A 148 -7.16 -3.58 -21.27
N ARG A 149 -8.25 -3.51 -22.05
CA ARG A 149 -8.27 -4.07 -23.42
C ARG A 149 -7.20 -3.43 -24.30
N GLN A 150 -7.05 -2.11 -24.24
CA GLN A 150 -6.02 -1.40 -25.00
C GLN A 150 -4.60 -1.83 -24.62
N LEU A 151 -4.34 -2.14 -23.34
CA LEU A 151 -3.04 -2.64 -22.90
C LEU A 151 -2.80 -4.08 -23.36
N GLU A 152 -3.82 -4.94 -23.31
CA GLU A 152 -3.76 -6.31 -23.82
C GLU A 152 -3.51 -6.35 -25.34
N ASP A 153 -4.02 -5.37 -26.08
CA ASP A 153 -3.81 -5.19 -27.52
C ASP A 153 -2.42 -4.62 -27.87
N GLY A 154 -1.54 -4.39 -26.88
CA GLY A 154 -0.18 -3.89 -27.07
C GLY A 154 -0.06 -2.36 -27.10
N GLY A 155 -1.06 -1.66 -26.56
CA GLY A 155 -1.00 -0.21 -26.34
C GLY A 155 0.10 0.21 -25.36
N PRO A 156 0.43 1.52 -25.30
CA PRO A 156 1.44 2.01 -24.39
C PRO A 156 1.00 1.86 -22.92
N GLN A 157 1.89 1.38 -22.05
CA GLN A 157 1.63 1.22 -20.61
C GLN A 157 1.72 2.55 -19.86
N GLN A 158 0.93 3.53 -20.30
CA GLN A 158 0.86 4.84 -19.69
C GLN A 158 -0.54 5.45 -19.84
N GLY A 159 -0.90 6.35 -18.94
CA GLY A 159 -2.20 7.03 -19.00
C GLY A 159 -2.41 8.00 -17.86
N LEU A 160 -3.64 8.52 -17.75
CA LEU A 160 -4.02 9.46 -16.71
C LEU A 160 -4.10 8.77 -15.33
N PRO A 161 -4.14 9.55 -14.23
CA PRO A 161 -4.31 8.98 -12.88
C PRO A 161 -5.53 8.06 -12.74
N ALA A 162 -6.64 8.36 -13.43
CA ALA A 162 -7.83 7.50 -13.44
C ALA A 162 -7.56 6.14 -14.09
N ASP A 163 -6.72 6.09 -15.12
CA ASP A 163 -6.35 4.87 -15.83
C ASP A 163 -5.52 3.95 -14.94
N LYS A 164 -4.68 4.50 -14.06
CA LYS A 164 -3.92 3.70 -13.08
C LYS A 164 -4.85 2.94 -12.14
N PHE A 165 -5.90 3.57 -11.62
CA PHE A 165 -6.90 2.88 -10.80
C PHE A 165 -7.64 1.78 -11.59
N ALA A 166 -7.88 2.01 -12.88
CA ALA A 166 -8.46 0.98 -13.74
C ALA A 166 -7.52 -0.20 -13.93
N VAL A 167 -6.24 0.05 -14.18
CA VAL A 167 -5.22 -1.00 -14.32
C VAL A 167 -5.09 -1.82 -13.05
N ASP A 168 -5.03 -1.16 -11.89
CA ASP A 168 -4.91 -1.82 -10.58
C ASP A 168 -6.12 -2.72 -10.28
N ALA A 169 -7.32 -2.33 -10.73
CA ALA A 169 -8.55 -3.07 -10.48
C ALA A 169 -8.85 -4.17 -11.51
N PHE A 170 -8.62 -3.91 -12.80
CA PHE A 170 -9.10 -4.76 -13.90
C PHE A 170 -7.99 -5.57 -14.59
N CYS A 171 -6.74 -5.09 -14.59
CA CYS A 171 -5.60 -5.77 -15.21
C CYS A 171 -4.30 -5.58 -14.41
N PRO A 172 -4.26 -6.10 -13.16
CA PRO A 172 -3.18 -5.79 -12.20
C PRO A 172 -1.78 -6.23 -12.66
N HIS A 173 -1.68 -7.14 -13.63
CA HIS A 173 -0.39 -7.55 -14.19
C HIS A 173 0.33 -6.44 -14.97
N PHE A 174 -0.39 -5.39 -15.40
CA PHE A 174 0.22 -4.18 -15.98
C PHE A 174 0.51 -3.10 -14.93
N SER A 175 0.07 -3.28 -13.68
CA SER A 175 0.12 -2.26 -12.63
C SER A 175 1.55 -1.74 -12.38
N ASP A 176 2.52 -2.65 -12.25
CA ASP A 176 3.90 -2.31 -11.89
C ASP A 176 4.62 -1.51 -12.99
N GLY A 177 4.26 -1.74 -14.25
CA GLY A 177 4.83 -1.06 -15.41
C GLY A 177 4.07 0.19 -15.85
N PHE A 178 2.88 0.43 -15.31
CA PHE A 178 2.01 1.50 -15.77
C PHE A 178 2.49 2.88 -15.30
N ARG A 179 2.89 3.72 -16.26
CA ARG A 179 3.32 5.10 -15.98
C ARG A 179 2.14 6.07 -15.98
N VAL A 180 1.96 6.76 -14.86
CA VAL A 180 1.00 7.87 -14.79
C VAL A 180 1.59 9.10 -15.46
N LEU A 181 0.88 9.63 -16.46
CA LEU A 181 1.24 10.82 -17.19
C LEU A 181 1.05 12.05 -16.32
N GLU A 182 2.05 12.94 -16.36
CA GLU A 182 1.99 14.20 -15.64
C GLU A 182 1.04 15.18 -16.34
N THR A 183 0.28 15.94 -15.55
CA THR A 183 -0.57 17.04 -16.04
C THR A 183 -0.13 18.34 -15.40
N ALA A 184 0.08 19.36 -16.23
CA ALA A 184 0.50 20.70 -15.80
C ALA A 184 -0.48 21.76 -16.30
N THR A 185 -0.67 22.83 -15.52
CA THR A 185 -1.40 24.02 -15.98
C THR A 185 -0.40 25.05 -16.47
N VAL A 186 -0.41 25.31 -17.77
CA VAL A 186 0.47 26.28 -18.42
C VAL A 186 -0.11 27.67 -18.27
N SER A 187 0.73 28.64 -17.90
CA SER A 187 0.38 30.06 -18.00
C SER A 187 1.00 30.67 -19.26
N GLY A 188 0.16 31.34 -20.05
CA GLY A 188 0.55 32.00 -21.29
C GLY A 188 0.32 33.50 -21.24
N THR A 189 1.19 34.23 -21.94
CA THR A 189 1.04 35.67 -22.21
C THR A 189 1.15 35.93 -23.70
N PHE A 190 0.20 36.70 -24.23
CA PHE A 190 0.21 37.20 -25.60
C PHE A 190 0.34 38.72 -25.54
N VAL A 191 1.35 39.28 -26.20
CA VAL A 191 1.66 40.71 -26.15
C VAL A 191 1.50 41.30 -27.55
N LEU A 192 0.61 42.29 -27.68
CA LEU A 192 0.50 43.13 -28.86
C LEU A 192 1.30 44.42 -28.64
N ILE A 193 2.13 44.82 -29.60
CA ILE A 193 2.97 46.03 -29.53
C ILE A 193 2.66 46.95 -30.72
N ASP A 194 2.57 48.25 -30.44
CA ASP A 194 2.46 49.34 -31.42
C ASP A 194 3.49 50.44 -31.09
N SER A 195 4.77 50.14 -31.30
CA SER A 195 5.88 51.06 -31.05
C SER A 195 5.89 52.26 -31.99
N LEU A 196 5.20 52.16 -33.13
CA LEU A 196 5.10 53.19 -34.16
C LEU A 196 3.88 54.09 -33.99
N GLY A 197 2.96 53.77 -33.06
CA GLY A 197 1.75 54.54 -32.80
C GLY A 197 0.79 54.59 -33.98
N LEU A 198 0.70 53.50 -34.76
CA LEU A 198 -0.13 53.40 -35.95
C LEU A 198 -1.62 53.13 -35.66
N GLY A 199 -2.01 53.07 -34.38
CA GLY A 199 -3.38 52.78 -33.97
C GLY A 199 -3.70 51.29 -34.09
N ALA A 200 -2.70 50.43 -33.89
CA ALA A 200 -2.84 48.98 -33.83
C ALA A 200 -3.44 48.49 -32.51
N ILE A 201 -3.48 49.35 -31.49
CA ILE A 201 -4.05 49.06 -30.18
C ILE A 201 -5.05 50.16 -29.80
N ALA A 202 -6.26 49.75 -29.43
CA ALA A 202 -7.24 50.61 -28.79
C ALA A 202 -7.17 50.41 -27.27
N SER A 203 -7.25 51.49 -26.49
CA SER A 203 -7.32 51.42 -25.03
C SER A 203 -8.30 52.45 -24.48
N ASP A 204 -9.06 52.05 -23.45
CA ASP A 204 -9.98 52.92 -22.71
C ASP A 204 -9.38 53.41 -21.37
N GLY A 205 -8.10 53.13 -21.13
CA GLY A 205 -7.40 53.42 -19.88
C GLY A 205 -7.50 52.33 -18.81
N THR A 206 -8.38 51.34 -18.98
CA THR A 206 -8.53 50.19 -18.07
C THR A 206 -8.28 48.84 -18.75
N ALA A 207 -8.66 48.74 -20.01
CA ALA A 207 -8.42 47.63 -20.90
C ALA A 207 -7.82 48.11 -22.22
N CYS A 208 -7.27 47.15 -22.95
CA CYS A 208 -6.79 47.35 -24.30
C CYS A 208 -7.15 46.15 -25.16
N GLU A 209 -7.28 46.40 -26.46
CA GLU A 209 -7.51 45.38 -27.47
C GLU A 209 -6.83 45.77 -28.78
N GLY A 210 -6.68 44.81 -29.68
CA GLY A 210 -6.18 45.08 -31.01
C GLY A 210 -7.19 45.91 -31.79
N SER A 211 -6.67 46.82 -32.61
CA SER A 211 -7.42 47.67 -33.51
C SER A 211 -6.86 47.57 -34.92
N SER A 212 -7.59 48.12 -35.90
CA SER A 212 -7.16 48.14 -37.30
C SER A 212 -6.78 46.73 -37.80
N GLY A 213 -5.51 46.53 -38.17
CA GLY A 213 -4.98 45.26 -38.65
C GLY A 213 -4.92 44.15 -37.59
N TYR A 214 -5.24 44.42 -36.32
CA TYR A 214 -5.29 43.45 -35.22
C TYR A 214 -6.65 43.39 -34.50
N ALA A 215 -7.73 43.89 -35.13
CA ALA A 215 -9.07 43.94 -34.53
C ALA A 215 -9.68 42.58 -34.12
N ASP A 216 -9.08 41.47 -34.55
CA ASP A 216 -9.43 40.10 -34.15
C ASP A 216 -8.75 39.63 -32.83
N VAL A 217 -7.90 40.47 -32.23
CA VAL A 217 -7.19 40.18 -30.98
C VAL A 217 -7.82 40.97 -29.83
N ASN A 218 -8.58 40.29 -28.97
CA ASN A 218 -9.25 40.86 -27.80
C ASN A 218 -9.41 39.80 -26.70
N GLY A 219 -10.04 40.18 -25.57
CA GLY A 219 -10.26 39.32 -24.41
C GLY A 219 -11.24 38.15 -24.59
N GLY A 220 -11.56 37.79 -25.83
CA GLY A 220 -12.30 36.58 -26.18
C GLY A 220 -11.66 35.78 -27.32
N THR A 221 -10.50 36.22 -27.84
CA THR A 221 -9.83 35.52 -28.93
C THR A 221 -9.51 34.09 -28.51
N PRO A 222 -9.92 33.07 -29.29
CA PRO A 222 -9.72 31.69 -28.91
C PRO A 222 -8.24 31.32 -28.94
N VAL A 223 -7.83 30.54 -27.96
CA VAL A 223 -6.54 29.87 -27.92
C VAL A 223 -6.79 28.37 -27.95
N THR A 224 -6.24 27.71 -28.96
CA THR A 224 -6.41 26.28 -29.18
C THR A 224 -5.06 25.58 -29.08
N VAL A 225 -5.04 24.45 -28.38
CA VAL A 225 -3.86 23.62 -28.19
C VAL A 225 -4.12 22.27 -28.83
N LYS A 226 -3.24 21.87 -29.75
CA LYS A 226 -3.33 20.58 -30.47
C LYS A 226 -2.07 19.75 -30.28
N ASN A 227 -2.16 18.45 -30.52
CA ASN A 227 -0.98 17.62 -30.72
C ASN A 227 -0.54 17.61 -32.20
N GLY A 228 0.55 16.92 -32.52
CA GLY A 228 1.04 16.81 -33.90
C GLY A 228 0.17 15.97 -34.83
N LYS A 229 -0.84 15.27 -34.30
CA LYS A 229 -1.89 14.60 -35.09
C LYS A 229 -3.07 15.52 -35.41
N GLY A 230 -3.08 16.74 -34.87
CA GLY A 230 -4.16 17.71 -35.03
C GLY A 230 -5.33 17.52 -34.08
N GLU A 231 -5.23 16.63 -33.10
CA GLU A 231 -6.26 16.44 -32.06
C GLU A 231 -6.23 17.64 -31.11
N ILE A 232 -7.40 18.18 -30.79
CA ILE A 232 -7.53 19.31 -29.86
C ILE A 232 -7.40 18.77 -28.44
N LEU A 233 -6.37 19.21 -27.73
CA LEU A 233 -6.09 18.84 -26.35
C LEU A 233 -6.76 19.78 -25.34
N ALA A 234 -6.79 21.07 -25.67
CA ALA A 234 -7.41 22.10 -24.84
C ALA A 234 -7.86 23.29 -25.68
N ASN A 235 -8.92 23.96 -25.22
CA ASN A 235 -9.39 25.24 -25.72
C ASN A 235 -9.55 26.21 -24.55
N THR A 236 -9.12 27.45 -24.75
CA THR A 236 -9.29 28.56 -23.82
C THR A 236 -9.47 29.86 -24.62
N THR A 237 -9.56 30.99 -23.96
CA THR A 237 -9.58 32.31 -24.60
C THR A 237 -8.53 33.20 -23.97
N LEU A 238 -8.08 34.22 -24.71
CA LEU A 238 -7.34 35.32 -24.11
C LEU A 238 -8.18 35.96 -23.01
N GLY A 239 -7.56 36.30 -21.88
CA GLY A 239 -8.19 37.14 -20.86
C GLY A 239 -8.26 38.61 -21.29
N GLN A 240 -8.87 39.45 -20.47
CA GLN A 240 -8.93 40.90 -20.72
C GLN A 240 -7.52 41.49 -20.92
N GLY A 241 -7.33 42.24 -22.01
CA GLY A 241 -6.07 42.90 -22.32
C GLY A 241 -5.77 44.02 -21.33
N LYS A 242 -4.51 44.10 -20.89
CA LYS A 242 -4.02 45.13 -19.97
C LYS A 242 -2.83 45.87 -20.55
N GLY A 243 -2.86 47.18 -20.46
CA GLY A 243 -1.81 48.05 -20.98
C GLY A 243 -2.39 49.33 -21.57
N ASP A 244 -1.68 49.90 -22.52
CA ASP A 244 -1.97 51.18 -23.16
C ASP A 244 -1.96 51.04 -24.69
N THR A 245 -1.96 52.17 -25.40
CA THR A 245 -1.94 52.19 -26.87
C THR A 245 -0.61 51.75 -27.49
N GLY A 246 0.47 51.61 -26.71
CA GLY A 246 1.77 51.15 -27.19
C GLY A 246 2.03 49.67 -26.89
N LYS A 247 1.43 49.12 -25.83
CA LYS A 247 1.58 47.70 -25.45
C LYS A 247 0.32 47.18 -24.79
N CYS A 248 -0.23 46.09 -25.32
CA CYS A 248 -1.38 45.39 -24.75
C CYS A 248 -1.06 43.93 -24.44
N THR A 249 -1.24 43.50 -23.20
CA THR A 249 -0.91 42.15 -22.74
C THR A 249 -2.15 41.37 -22.35
N PHE A 250 -2.29 40.17 -22.91
CA PHE A 250 -3.37 39.23 -22.63
C PHE A 250 -2.81 38.00 -21.92
N SER A 251 -3.44 37.59 -20.82
CA SER A 251 -3.05 36.39 -20.06
C SER A 251 -4.06 35.27 -20.26
N PHE A 252 -3.58 34.04 -20.31
CA PHE A 252 -4.45 32.85 -20.44
C PHE A 252 -3.80 31.64 -19.78
N ARG A 253 -4.60 30.59 -19.54
CA ARG A 253 -4.12 29.32 -18.97
C ARG A 253 -4.83 28.15 -19.62
N PHE A 254 -4.13 27.03 -19.73
CA PHE A 254 -4.67 25.79 -20.26
C PHE A 254 -3.94 24.57 -19.64
N PRO A 255 -4.62 23.44 -19.46
CA PRO A 255 -3.98 22.20 -19.04
C PRO A 255 -3.25 21.53 -20.21
N ILE A 256 -2.12 20.88 -19.91
CA ILE A 256 -1.44 19.94 -20.80
C ILE A 256 -1.13 18.66 -20.05
N THR A 257 -1.13 17.54 -20.75
CA THR A 257 -0.74 16.22 -20.23
C THR A 257 0.41 15.69 -21.05
N GLU A 258 1.43 15.13 -20.40
CA GLU A 258 2.58 14.47 -21.02
C GLU A 258 2.15 13.37 -22.02
N GLY A 259 3.03 13.00 -22.95
CA GLY A 259 2.83 11.85 -23.84
C GLY A 259 2.38 12.22 -25.25
N GLN A 260 2.29 13.53 -25.56
CA GLN A 260 2.10 14.03 -26.92
C GLN A 260 3.44 14.17 -27.63
N ASP A 261 3.43 14.07 -28.96
CA ASP A 261 4.64 14.25 -29.77
C ASP A 261 5.13 15.70 -29.79
N ARG A 262 4.19 16.65 -29.79
CA ARG A 262 4.41 18.10 -29.68
C ARG A 262 3.10 18.78 -29.28
N TYR A 263 3.19 20.03 -28.82
CA TYR A 263 2.05 20.89 -28.51
C TYR A 263 2.05 22.09 -29.46
N ILE A 264 0.97 22.24 -30.21
CA ILE A 264 0.77 23.32 -31.17
C ILE A 264 -0.24 24.28 -30.58
N VAL A 265 0.22 25.46 -30.15
CA VAL A 265 -0.63 26.51 -29.57
C VAL A 265 -0.93 27.56 -30.64
N SER A 266 -2.22 27.80 -30.88
CA SER A 266 -2.70 28.77 -31.85
C SER A 266 -3.49 29.87 -31.14
N VAL A 267 -3.22 31.13 -31.46
CA VAL A 267 -3.98 32.29 -30.94
C VAL A 267 -4.79 32.88 -32.09
N GLY A 268 -6.11 32.67 -32.08
CA GLY A 268 -7.00 33.08 -33.15
C GLY A 268 -6.53 32.56 -34.51
N ARG A 269 -6.24 33.47 -35.43
CA ARG A 269 -5.70 33.18 -36.77
C ARG A 269 -4.26 33.68 -36.95
N ARG A 270 -3.55 33.98 -35.86
CA ARG A 270 -2.26 34.71 -35.87
C ARG A 270 -1.03 33.81 -35.86
N GLY A 271 -1.20 32.56 -36.31
CA GLY A 271 -0.14 31.57 -36.43
C GLY A 271 -0.17 30.53 -35.32
N GLU A 272 0.77 29.59 -35.43
CA GLU A 272 0.90 28.44 -34.55
C GLU A 272 2.31 28.41 -33.95
N PHE A 273 2.40 28.08 -32.68
CA PHE A 273 3.65 27.96 -31.93
C PHE A 273 3.81 26.51 -31.47
N ILE A 274 4.97 25.92 -31.72
CA ILE A 274 5.24 24.51 -31.45
C ILE A 274 6.17 24.40 -30.25
N TYR A 275 5.78 23.59 -29.27
CA TYR A 275 6.54 23.33 -28.05
C TYR A 275 6.56 21.84 -27.69
N ASP A 276 7.52 21.45 -26.87
CA ASP A 276 7.45 20.18 -26.12
C ASP A 276 6.81 20.38 -24.72
N PHE A 277 6.57 19.27 -24.01
CA PHE A 277 5.94 19.29 -22.68
C PHE A 277 6.78 20.05 -21.65
N GLU A 278 8.10 19.84 -21.67
CA GLU A 278 9.04 20.40 -20.71
C GLU A 278 9.14 21.92 -20.83
N GLN A 279 9.20 22.42 -22.06
CA GLN A 279 9.22 23.84 -22.37
C GLN A 279 7.98 24.54 -21.81
N LEU A 280 6.79 24.02 -22.09
CA LEU A 280 5.54 24.62 -21.61
C LEU A 280 5.39 24.53 -20.09
N ARG A 281 5.80 23.40 -19.50
CA ARG A 281 5.74 23.21 -18.04
C ARG A 281 6.70 24.15 -17.30
N ALA A 282 7.95 24.27 -17.77
CA ALA A 282 9.00 25.01 -17.07
C ALA A 282 8.94 26.53 -17.32
N HIS A 283 8.62 26.95 -18.53
CA HIS A 283 8.75 28.36 -18.95
C HIS A 283 7.42 29.03 -19.30
N GLY A 284 6.33 28.26 -19.39
CA GLY A 284 5.05 28.77 -19.86
C GLY A 284 5.11 29.14 -21.35
N LEU A 285 4.25 30.06 -21.74
CA LEU A 285 4.20 30.58 -23.11
C LEU A 285 4.29 32.11 -23.10
N GLN A 286 5.17 32.65 -23.93
CA GLN A 286 5.20 34.07 -24.24
C GLN A 286 5.26 34.25 -25.76
N ALA A 287 4.25 34.92 -26.29
CA ALA A 287 4.15 35.25 -27.71
C ALA A 287 3.98 36.76 -27.87
N GLN A 288 4.61 37.32 -28.89
CA GLN A 288 4.55 38.74 -29.19
C GLN A 288 4.21 38.94 -30.66
N LEU A 289 3.36 39.93 -30.93
CA LEU A 289 2.95 40.35 -32.26
C LEU A 289 2.96 41.88 -32.34
N GLY A 290 3.22 42.42 -33.53
CA GLY A 290 3.28 43.86 -33.76
C GLY A 290 4.70 44.38 -33.99
N HIS A 291 4.84 45.70 -33.96
CA HIS A 291 6.07 46.41 -34.24
C HIS A 291 6.43 47.28 -33.06
#